data_AF-A0AAD9E7T6-F1
#
_entry.id   AF-A0AAD9E7T6-F1
#
_cell.length_a   1.000
_cell.length_b   1.000
_cell.length_c   1.000
_cell.angle_alpha   90.00
_cell.angle_beta   90.00
_cell.angle_gamma   90.00
#
_symmetry.space_group_name_H-M   'P 1'
#
loop_
_entity.id
_entity.type
_entity.pdbx_description
1 polymer ?
#
loop_
_entity_poly.entity_id
_entity_poly.type
_entity_poly.pdbx_seq_one_letter_code
_entity_poly.pdbx_strand_id
1 'polypeptide(L)'
;LPVPEPPTEVSNDPSDDDYGDKMTLEFPAPSTSDDHQETDPDFSQGASSVPHRITQEELNDLICDLELSKSKAELLGSRLQQWNLLQENVRVTLYQKQYLQIEPFFRKVDKLGFCSDVNSLLNALGIQHDPQE
;
A
#
# COMPACT_ATOMS: atom_id res chain seq x y z
N LEU A 1 20.25 -6.56 28.89
CA LEU A 1 21.52 -5.99 28.39
C LEU A 1 21.26 -4.53 28.10
N PRO A 2 22.09 -3.59 28.56
CA PRO A 2 21.91 -2.18 28.21
C PRO A 2 22.28 -1.98 26.73
N VAL A 3 21.61 -1.01 26.09
CA VAL A 3 21.85 -0.65 24.67
C VAL A 3 23.09 0.26 24.60
N PRO A 4 24.01 0.10 23.63
CA PRO A 4 25.14 0.99 23.47
C PRO A 4 24.71 2.35 22.89
N GLU A 5 25.24 3.44 23.43
CA GLU A 5 25.03 4.78 22.90
C GLU A 5 25.95 5.06 21.69
N PRO A 6 25.48 5.85 20.71
CA PRO A 6 26.26 6.20 19.53
C PRO A 6 27.38 7.21 19.87
N PRO A 7 28.54 7.17 19.18
CA PRO A 7 29.61 8.12 19.42
C PRO A 7 29.23 9.54 18.97
N THR A 8 29.44 10.50 19.86
CA THR A 8 29.30 11.94 19.59
C THR A 8 30.62 12.50 19.04
N GLU A 9 30.50 13.35 18.02
CA GLU A 9 31.54 14.23 17.43
C GLU A 9 32.63 13.55 16.56
N VAL A 10 32.53 13.73 15.24
CA VAL A 10 33.70 13.66 14.33
C VAL A 10 34.32 15.05 14.28
N SER A 11 35.47 15.21 14.91
CA SER A 11 36.26 16.43 14.89
C SER A 11 36.95 16.56 13.52
N ASN A 12 36.54 17.54 12.72
CA ASN A 12 37.25 17.91 11.48
C ASN A 12 38.44 18.80 11.85
N ASP A 13 39.66 18.27 11.77
CA ASP A 13 40.89 19.03 11.96
C ASP A 13 41.49 19.39 10.59
N PRO A 14 41.70 20.68 10.25
CA PRO A 14 42.30 21.10 8.99
C PRO A 14 43.82 21.24 9.16
N SER A 15 44.59 20.26 8.68
CA SER A 15 46.04 20.39 8.58
C SER A 15 46.46 20.73 7.15
N ASP A 16 47.00 21.94 7.01
CA ASP A 16 47.58 22.58 5.82
C ASP A 16 48.69 21.75 5.15
N ASP A 17 48.66 21.67 3.83
CA ASP A 17 49.85 21.57 2.98
C ASP A 17 49.63 22.38 1.69
N ASP A 18 50.27 23.54 1.67
CA ASP A 18 50.39 24.53 0.60
C ASP A 18 51.24 24.02 -0.57
N TYR A 19 50.66 23.90 -1.76
CA TYR A 19 51.37 24.01 -3.04
C TYR A 19 50.42 24.62 -4.07
N GLY A 20 50.64 25.91 -4.37
CA GLY A 20 49.94 26.61 -5.44
C GLY A 20 50.31 26.08 -6.82
N ASP A 21 49.31 25.62 -7.57
CA ASP A 21 49.16 25.95 -8.99
C ASP A 21 47.68 25.93 -9.38
N LYS A 22 47.25 27.00 -10.04
CA LYS A 22 45.84 27.34 -10.27
C LYS A 22 45.35 26.62 -11.54
N MET A 23 44.94 25.36 -11.40
CA MET A 23 44.04 24.72 -12.37
C MET A 23 42.66 24.57 -11.71
N THR A 24 41.84 25.61 -11.83
CA THR A 24 40.42 25.53 -11.48
C THR A 24 39.75 24.65 -12.51
N LEU A 25 39.70 23.34 -12.23
CA LEU A 25 38.75 22.43 -12.84
C LEU A 25 37.38 22.91 -12.39
N GLU A 26 36.63 23.52 -13.31
CA GLU A 26 35.23 23.85 -13.13
C GLU A 26 34.48 22.56 -12.78
N PHE A 27 34.20 22.38 -11.49
CA PHE A 27 33.12 21.49 -11.07
C PHE A 27 31.83 22.11 -11.62
N PRO A 28 31.05 21.41 -12.47
CA PRO A 28 29.78 21.95 -12.90
C PRO A 28 28.91 22.14 -11.65
N ALA A 29 28.42 23.37 -11.48
CA ALA A 29 27.48 23.74 -10.43
C ALA A 29 26.27 22.78 -10.43
N PRO A 30 25.61 22.55 -9.27
CA PRO A 30 24.32 21.90 -9.27
C PRO A 30 23.41 22.73 -10.17
N SER A 31 23.01 22.15 -11.29
CA SER A 31 21.97 22.73 -12.12
C SER A 31 20.74 22.82 -11.22
N THR A 32 20.38 24.04 -10.87
CA THR A 32 19.01 24.35 -10.48
C THR A 32 18.19 24.05 -11.72
N SER A 33 17.71 22.81 -11.82
CA SER A 33 16.64 22.45 -12.74
C SER A 33 15.48 23.34 -12.34
N ASP A 34 15.18 24.33 -13.18
CA ASP A 34 13.91 25.03 -13.14
C ASP A 34 12.82 23.96 -13.04
N ASP A 35 12.06 24.02 -11.94
CA ASP A 35 10.84 23.26 -11.73
C ASP A 35 9.80 23.79 -12.73
N HIS A 36 9.97 23.42 -14.00
CA HIS A 36 8.91 23.49 -14.97
C HIS A 36 7.89 22.44 -14.55
N GLN A 37 6.98 22.82 -13.65
CA GLN A 37 5.66 22.21 -13.55
C GLN A 37 4.98 22.41 -14.90
N GLU A 38 5.30 21.54 -15.86
CA GLU A 38 4.44 21.20 -16.98
C GLU A 38 3.16 20.64 -16.34
N THR A 39 2.27 21.56 -15.96
CA THR A 39 0.96 21.25 -15.42
C THR A 39 0.17 20.74 -16.60
N ASP A 40 0.12 19.42 -16.76
CA ASP A 40 -0.76 18.78 -17.72
C ASP A 40 -2.18 19.32 -17.49
N PRO A 41 -2.79 20.02 -18.46
CA PRO A 41 -4.11 20.60 -18.28
C PRO A 41 -5.21 19.55 -18.11
N ASP A 42 -4.96 18.28 -18.48
CA ASP A 42 -5.84 17.16 -18.18
C ASP A 42 -5.61 16.62 -16.75
N PHE A 43 -4.46 16.88 -16.14
CA PHE A 43 -4.19 16.53 -14.75
C PHE A 43 -4.70 17.64 -13.82
N SER A 44 -6.02 17.69 -13.66
CA SER A 44 -6.59 18.43 -12.54
C SER A 44 -6.15 17.73 -11.26
N GLN A 45 -5.22 18.33 -10.51
CA GLN A 45 -4.89 17.96 -9.14
C GLN A 45 -6.08 18.27 -8.23
N GLY A 46 -7.19 17.59 -8.46
CA GLY A 46 -8.38 17.60 -7.64
C GLY A 46 -8.09 16.77 -6.40
N ALA A 47 -7.27 17.29 -5.50
CA ALA A 47 -6.99 16.64 -4.24
C ALA A 47 -7.12 17.66 -3.11
N SER A 48 -8.09 17.38 -2.25
CA SER A 48 -8.03 17.84 -0.86
C SER A 48 -6.61 17.68 -0.34
N SER A 49 -6.10 18.68 0.40
CA SER A 49 -4.78 18.60 1.05
C SER A 49 -4.70 17.49 2.11
N VAL A 50 -5.83 16.82 2.38
CA VAL A 50 -5.95 15.72 3.34
C VAL A 50 -5.84 14.38 2.59
N PRO A 51 -4.92 13.48 3.00
CA PRO A 51 -4.80 12.16 2.40
C PRO A 51 -6.09 11.35 2.58
N HIS A 52 -6.44 10.56 1.55
CA HIS A 52 -7.56 9.64 1.61
C HIS A 52 -7.37 8.61 2.73
N ARG A 53 -8.41 8.42 3.55
CA ARG A 53 -8.42 7.40 4.60
C ARG A 53 -9.25 6.21 4.15
N ILE A 54 -8.55 5.12 3.88
CA ILE A 54 -9.07 3.83 3.47
C ILE A 54 -10.03 3.29 4.54
N THR A 55 -11.23 2.92 4.10
CA THR A 55 -12.29 2.27 4.86
C THR A 55 -12.06 0.76 4.97
N GLN A 56 -12.88 0.07 5.76
CA GLN A 56 -12.80 -1.40 5.85
C GLN A 56 -13.18 -2.08 4.53
N GLU A 57 -14.16 -1.52 3.82
CA GLU A 57 -14.64 -2.06 2.53
C GLU A 57 -13.52 -1.95 1.49
N GLU A 58 -12.94 -0.76 1.32
CA GLU A 58 -11.81 -0.55 0.40
C GLU A 58 -10.59 -1.40 0.76
N LEU A 59 -10.29 -1.58 2.05
CA LEU A 59 -9.21 -2.48 2.46
C LEU A 59 -9.51 -3.93 2.06
N ASN A 60 -10.74 -4.40 2.23
CA ASN A 60 -11.13 -5.75 1.85
C ASN A 60 -11.06 -5.93 0.33
N ASP A 61 -11.58 -4.97 -0.43
CA ASP A 61 -11.55 -4.96 -1.90
C ASP A 61 -10.11 -4.99 -2.40
N LEU A 62 -9.22 -4.17 -1.82
CA LEU A 62 -7.80 -4.18 -2.17
C LEU A 62 -7.11 -5.52 -1.89
N ILE A 63 -7.50 -6.21 -0.81
CA ILE A 63 -6.97 -7.55 -0.51
C ILE A 63 -7.51 -8.57 -1.53
N CYS A 64 -8.76 -8.44 -1.96
CA CYS A 64 -9.39 -9.27 -2.99
C CYS A 64 -8.77 -9.07 -4.36
N ASP A 65 -8.68 -7.82 -4.83
CA ASP A 65 -8.14 -7.44 -6.13
C ASP A 65 -6.69 -7.89 -6.31
N LEU A 66 -5.92 -7.89 -5.22
CA LEU A 66 -4.52 -8.31 -5.20
C LEU A 66 -4.31 -9.79 -4.84
N GLU A 67 -5.39 -10.54 -4.60
CA GLU A 67 -5.38 -11.96 -4.22
C GLU A 67 -4.39 -12.29 -3.09
N LEU A 68 -4.32 -11.44 -2.07
CA LEU A 68 -3.27 -11.55 -1.05
C LEU A 68 -3.52 -12.73 -0.10
N SER A 69 -2.45 -13.48 0.20
CA SER A 69 -2.47 -14.42 1.31
C SER A 69 -2.70 -13.69 2.63
N LYS A 70 -3.24 -14.39 3.64
CA LYS A 70 -3.49 -13.83 4.98
C LYS A 70 -2.32 -13.01 5.53
N SER A 71 -1.10 -13.56 5.48
CA SER A 71 0.10 -12.89 5.97
C SER A 71 0.44 -11.60 5.20
N LYS A 72 0.21 -11.59 3.89
CA LYS A 72 0.44 -10.41 3.04
C LYS A 72 -0.65 -9.36 3.28
N ALA A 73 -1.89 -9.77 3.46
CA ALA A 73 -3.00 -8.89 3.81
C ALA A 73 -2.79 -8.22 5.18
N GLU A 74 -2.33 -8.98 6.18
CA GLU A 74 -1.95 -8.45 7.49
C GLU A 74 -0.81 -7.44 7.38
N LEU A 75 0.25 -7.78 6.63
CA LEU A 75 1.38 -6.88 6.39
C LEU A 75 0.94 -5.58 5.70
N LEU A 76 0.11 -5.69 4.65
CA LEU A 76 -0.45 -4.52 3.97
C LEU A 76 -1.23 -3.63 4.94
N GLY A 77 -2.16 -4.22 5.71
CA GLY A 77 -2.93 -3.49 6.70
C GLY A 77 -2.05 -2.80 7.75
N SER A 78 -0.99 -3.46 8.24
CA SER A 78 -0.03 -2.86 9.18
C SER A 78 0.72 -1.68 8.57
N ARG A 79 1.11 -1.74 7.29
CA ARG A 79 1.78 -0.62 6.60
C ARG A 79 0.84 0.56 6.40
N LEU A 80 -0.39 0.31 5.96
CA LEU A 80 -1.41 1.36 5.81
C LEU A 80 -1.75 2.03 7.15
N GLN A 81 -1.80 1.24 8.23
CA GLN A 81 -1.96 1.76 9.58
C GLN A 81 -0.77 2.63 10.02
N GLN A 82 0.46 2.17 9.78
CA GLN A 82 1.68 2.91 10.09
C GLN A 82 1.75 4.25 9.33
N TRP A 83 1.22 4.30 8.11
CA TRP A 83 1.13 5.52 7.31
C TRP A 83 -0.07 6.42 7.65
N ASN A 84 -0.88 6.05 8.65
CA ASN A 84 -2.13 6.75 9.01
C ASN A 84 -3.12 6.89 7.84
N LEU A 85 -3.11 5.92 6.92
CA LEU A 85 -4.00 5.86 5.76
C LEU A 85 -5.28 5.05 6.02
N LEU A 86 -5.41 4.42 7.19
CA LEU A 86 -6.64 3.75 7.60
C LEU A 86 -7.52 4.66 8.45
N GLN A 87 -8.84 4.52 8.35
CA GLN A 87 -9.76 5.12 9.32
C GLN A 87 -9.62 4.46 10.71
N GLU A 88 -9.98 5.18 11.78
CA GLU A 88 -9.79 4.74 13.18
C GLU A 88 -10.46 3.40 13.53
N ASN A 89 -11.54 3.04 12.82
CA ASN A 89 -12.31 1.83 13.07
C ASN A 89 -11.98 0.66 12.13
N VAL A 90 -10.97 0.82 11.26
CA VAL A 90 -10.55 -0.25 10.36
C VAL A 90 -9.73 -1.25 11.13
N ARG A 91 -10.17 -2.50 11.11
CA ARG A 91 -9.43 -3.60 11.69
C ARG A 91 -8.78 -4.38 10.57
N VAL A 92 -7.50 -4.68 10.76
CA VAL A 92 -6.80 -5.69 9.97
C VAL A 92 -7.27 -7.08 10.44
N THR A 93 -8.57 -7.33 10.37
CA THR A 93 -9.18 -8.62 10.71
C THR A 93 -9.32 -9.41 9.43
N LEU A 94 -8.43 -10.39 9.25
CA LEU A 94 -8.60 -11.62 8.47
C LEU A 94 -9.66 -11.58 7.35
N TYR A 95 -9.15 -11.60 6.13
CA TYR A 95 -9.76 -11.86 4.81
C TYR A 95 -10.81 -13.01 4.72
N GLN A 96 -11.10 -13.72 5.80
CA GLN A 96 -12.00 -14.88 5.78
C GLN A 96 -13.47 -14.53 5.90
N LYS A 97 -13.87 -13.30 6.22
CA LYS A 97 -15.30 -13.02 6.41
C LYS A 97 -16.12 -13.24 5.13
N GLN A 98 -15.61 -12.83 3.97
CA GLN A 98 -16.29 -13.07 2.69
C GLN A 98 -16.31 -14.56 2.34
N TYR A 99 -15.19 -15.27 2.49
CA TYR A 99 -15.17 -16.74 2.31
C TYR A 99 -16.20 -17.43 3.21
N LEU A 100 -16.31 -17.02 4.48
CA LEU A 100 -17.32 -17.54 5.40
C LEU A 100 -18.76 -17.20 5.01
N GLN A 101 -19.00 -16.11 4.27
CA GLN A 101 -20.34 -15.80 3.74
C GLN A 101 -20.69 -16.70 2.55
N ILE A 102 -19.70 -17.12 1.75
CA ILE A 102 -19.95 -17.93 0.55
C ILE A 102 -19.82 -19.44 0.79
N GLU A 103 -19.07 -19.86 1.82
CA GLU A 103 -18.85 -21.27 2.20
C GLU A 103 -20.16 -22.06 2.34
N PRO A 104 -21.26 -21.53 2.94
CA PRO A 104 -22.52 -22.24 3.04
C PRO A 104 -23.15 -22.64 1.70
N PHE A 105 -22.81 -21.96 0.60
CA PHE A 105 -23.32 -22.30 -0.73
C PHE A 105 -22.58 -23.47 -1.36
N PHE A 106 -21.40 -23.83 -0.87
CA PHE A 106 -20.61 -24.94 -1.39
C PHE A 106 -20.81 -26.22 -0.56
N ARG A 107 -20.96 -27.34 -1.25
CA ARG A 107 -20.94 -28.67 -0.63
C ARG A 107 -19.80 -29.48 -1.18
N LYS A 108 -19.35 -30.44 -0.38
CA LYS A 108 -18.33 -31.41 -0.76
C LYS A 108 -18.89 -32.82 -0.63
N VAL A 109 -18.83 -33.58 -1.71
CA VAL A 109 -19.12 -35.01 -1.73
C VAL A 109 -17.84 -35.72 -2.17
N ASP A 110 -17.32 -36.58 -1.32
CA ASP A 110 -16.00 -37.22 -1.45
C ASP A 110 -14.87 -36.20 -1.71
N LYS A 111 -14.36 -36.16 -2.94
CA LYS A 111 -13.29 -35.27 -3.41
C LYS A 111 -13.82 -34.13 -4.29
N LEU A 112 -15.11 -34.10 -4.58
CA LEU A 112 -15.72 -33.12 -5.48
C LEU A 112 -16.42 -32.03 -4.66
N GLY A 113 -16.00 -30.78 -4.82
CA GLY A 113 -16.71 -29.61 -4.33
C GLY A 113 -17.63 -29.08 -5.42
N PHE A 114 -18.88 -28.76 -5.09
CA PHE A 114 -19.82 -28.12 -6.01
C PHE A 114 -20.63 -27.04 -5.28
N CYS A 115 -21.04 -26.02 -6.02
CA CYS A 115 -21.99 -25.03 -5.53
C CYS A 115 -23.37 -25.70 -5.48
N SER A 116 -23.95 -25.77 -4.28
CA SER A 116 -25.26 -26.38 -4.05
C SER A 116 -26.42 -25.42 -4.30
N ASP A 117 -26.17 -24.12 -4.36
CA ASP A 117 -27.15 -23.10 -4.67
C ASP A 117 -26.51 -21.90 -5.37
N VAL A 118 -26.53 -21.93 -6.70
CA VAL A 118 -25.94 -20.88 -7.55
C VAL A 118 -26.73 -19.58 -7.45
N ASN A 119 -28.06 -19.66 -7.36
CA ASN A 119 -28.92 -18.48 -7.28
C ASN A 119 -28.66 -17.71 -5.98
N SER A 120 -28.63 -18.42 -4.86
CA SER A 120 -28.37 -17.77 -3.56
C SER A 120 -26.94 -17.25 -3.45
N LEU A 121 -25.96 -17.94 -4.05
CA LEU A 121 -24.58 -17.44 -4.13
C LEU A 121 -24.50 -16.14 -4.94
N LEU A 122 -25.07 -16.10 -6.14
CA LEU A 122 -25.01 -14.91 -7.00
C LEU A 122 -25.77 -13.73 -6.38
N ASN A 123 -26.92 -13.98 -5.76
CA ASN A 123 -27.64 -12.96 -5.01
C ASN A 123 -26.83 -12.44 -3.80
N ALA A 124 -26.11 -13.32 -3.08
CA ALA A 124 -25.23 -12.91 -1.98
C ALA A 124 -24.02 -12.07 -2.46
N LEU A 125 -23.61 -12.23 -3.71
CA LEU A 125 -22.58 -11.42 -4.37
C LEU A 125 -23.15 -10.15 -5.03
N GLY A 126 -24.48 -9.91 -4.97
CA GLY A 126 -25.13 -8.76 -5.60
C GLY A 126 -25.23 -8.86 -7.12
N ILE A 127 -25.10 -10.06 -7.69
CA ILE A 127 -25.16 -10.33 -9.12
C ILE A 127 -26.58 -10.77 -9.48
N GLN A 128 -27.20 -10.06 -10.43
CA GLN A 128 -28.51 -10.46 -10.96
C GLN A 128 -28.33 -11.68 -11.88
N HIS A 129 -29.00 -12.78 -11.57
CA HIS A 129 -28.93 -14.04 -12.32
C HIS A 129 -30.30 -14.40 -12.89
N ASP A 130 -30.35 -14.70 -14.18
CA ASP A 130 -31.51 -15.32 -14.83
C ASP A 130 -31.24 -16.83 -14.98
N PRO A 131 -31.97 -17.71 -14.26
CA PRO A 131 -31.79 -19.15 -14.38
C PRO A 131 -32.17 -19.74 -15.75
N GLN A 132 -32.75 -18.94 -16.65
CA GLN A 132 -33.21 -19.35 -17.99
C GLN A 132 -32.33 -18.84 -19.14
N GLU A 133 -31.23 -18.13 -18.84
CA GLU A 133 -30.26 -17.65 -19.83
C GLU A 133 -29.38 -18.78 -20.41
#